data_AF-A0A930R376-F1
#
_entry.id   AF-A0A930R376-F1
#
_cell.length_a   1.000
_cell.length_b   1.000
_cell.length_c   1.000
_cell.angle_alpha   90.00
_cell.angle_beta   90.00
_cell.angle_gamma   90.00
#
_symmetry.space_group_name_H-M   'P 1'
#
loop_
_entity.id
_entity.type
_entity.pdbx_description
1 polymer ?
#
loop_
_entity_poly.entity_id
_entity_poly.type
_entity_poly.pdbx_seq_one_letter_code
_entity_poly.pdbx_strand_id
1 'polypeptide(L)'
;VELAEKQLRALPTGGRTPLAEGLAHALQMLHELERRGGGKNVLVLVTDGRANAKEGDAGVQRALRAAEEVAGTQALSLVLDTEHAVPRVGIAPELARRMYARYYTLEQLSSEGVLEIVRASRGVSM
;
A
#
# COMPACT_ATOMS: atom_id res chain seq x y z
N VAL A 1 -3.08 20.46 -0.77
CA VAL A 1 -4.03 19.33 -1.00
C VAL A 1 -4.51 19.32 -2.45
N GLU A 2 -4.87 20.47 -3.01
CA GLU A 2 -5.41 20.61 -4.38
C GLU A 2 -4.64 19.88 -5.50
N LEU A 3 -3.30 19.92 -5.49
CA LEU A 3 -2.50 19.24 -6.52
C LEU A 3 -2.65 17.71 -6.46
N ALA A 4 -2.52 17.11 -5.27
CA ALA A 4 -2.64 15.67 -5.09
C ALA A 4 -4.06 15.20 -5.48
N GLU A 5 -5.08 15.94 -5.04
CA GLU A 5 -6.46 15.67 -5.40
C GLU A 5 -6.68 15.71 -6.92
N LYS A 6 -6.19 16.76 -7.59
CA LYS A 6 -6.32 16.91 -9.05
C LYS A 6 -5.64 15.76 -9.80
N GLN A 7 -4.45 15.36 -9.36
CA GLN A 7 -3.71 14.26 -9.97
C GLN A 7 -4.41 12.91 -9.73
N LEU A 8 -4.87 12.65 -8.51
CA LEU A 8 -5.63 11.43 -8.19
C LEU A 8 -6.94 11.34 -9.00
N ARG A 9 -7.62 12.47 -9.21
CA ARG A 9 -8.85 12.53 -10.04
C ARG A 9 -8.60 12.15 -11.50
N ALA A 10 -7.40 12.44 -12.01
CA ALA A 10 -7.01 12.15 -13.38
C ALA A 10 -6.29 10.79 -13.53
N LEU A 11 -6.02 10.08 -12.43
CA LEU A 11 -5.40 8.76 -12.51
C LEU A 11 -6.34 7.79 -13.22
N PRO A 12 -5.85 7.05 -14.23
CA PRO A 12 -6.65 6.01 -14.86
C PRO A 12 -6.96 4.93 -13.82
N THR A 13 -8.25 4.77 -13.52
CA THR A 13 -8.75 3.67 -12.69
C THR A 13 -9.14 2.50 -13.58
N GLY A 14 -8.81 1.29 -13.15
CA GLY A 14 -9.06 0.08 -13.92
C GLY A 14 -7.86 -0.33 -14.76
N GLY A 15 -7.49 -1.60 -14.65
CA GLY A 15 -6.32 -2.18 -15.29
C GLY A 15 -6.15 -3.63 -14.88
N ARG A 16 -5.41 -4.39 -15.68
CA ARG A 16 -5.06 -5.78 -15.38
C ARG A 16 -3.73 -5.90 -14.62
N THR A 17 -3.11 -4.78 -14.24
CA THR A 17 -1.82 -4.80 -13.55
C THR A 17 -1.92 -5.70 -12.32
N PRO A 18 -1.23 -6.85 -12.33
CA PRO A 18 -1.25 -7.75 -11.20
C PRO A 18 -0.67 -7.04 -9.97
N LEU A 19 -1.27 -7.27 -8.80
CA LEU A 19 -0.84 -6.66 -7.55
C LEU A 19 0.66 -6.89 -7.27
N ALA A 20 1.17 -8.07 -7.60
CA ALA A 20 2.59 -8.40 -7.49
C ALA A 20 3.49 -7.47 -8.33
N GLU A 21 3.07 -7.12 -9.55
CA GLU A 21 3.84 -6.22 -10.43
C GLU A 21 3.80 -4.78 -9.92
N GLY A 22 2.65 -4.35 -9.39
CA GLY A 22 2.52 -3.03 -8.75
C GLY A 22 3.45 -2.90 -7.54
N LEU A 23 3.50 -3.91 -6.68
CA LEU A 23 4.40 -3.94 -5.52
C LEU A 23 5.88 -4.01 -5.94
N ALA A 24 6.21 -4.82 -6.94
CA ALA A 24 7.58 -4.89 -7.47
C ALA A 24 8.05 -3.55 -8.04
N HIS A 25 7.18 -2.83 -8.75
CA HIS A 25 7.50 -1.50 -9.25
C HIS A 25 7.68 -0.48 -8.12
N ALA A 26 6.80 -0.51 -7.12
CA ALA A 26 6.93 0.33 -5.93
C ALA A 26 8.26 0.07 -5.20
N LEU A 27 8.67 -1.19 -5.07
CA LEU A 27 9.95 -1.57 -4.47
C LEU A 27 11.15 -1.00 -5.24
N GLN A 28 11.13 -1.05 -6.57
CA GLN A 28 12.16 -0.42 -7.40
C GLN A 28 12.27 1.09 -7.14
N MET A 29 11.12 1.78 -7.06
CA MET A 29 11.07 3.21 -6.75
C MET A 29 11.59 3.51 -5.35
N LEU A 30 11.24 2.69 -4.34
CA LEU A 30 11.72 2.86 -2.97
C LEU A 30 13.25 2.76 -2.91
N HIS A 31 13.83 1.73 -3.53
CA HIS A 31 15.29 1.60 -3.59
C HIS A 31 15.96 2.78 -4.30
N GLU A 32 15.35 3.33 -5.36
CA GLU A 32 15.85 4.53 -6.02
C GLU A 32 15.83 5.75 -5.11
N LEU A 33 14.74 5.97 -4.38
CA LEU A 33 14.60 7.07 -3.44
C LEU A 33 15.59 6.95 -2.27
N GLU A 34 15.76 5.75 -1.73
CA GLU A 34 16.75 5.46 -0.67
C GLU A 34 18.18 5.77 -1.12
N ARG A 35 18.55 5.34 -2.34
CA ARG A 35 19.89 5.62 -2.90
C ARG A 35 20.14 7.09 -3.14
N ARG A 36 19.12 7.85 -3.55
CA ARG A 36 19.23 9.31 -3.74
C ARG A 36 19.38 10.05 -2.41
N GLY A 37 18.93 9.45 -1.32
CA GLY A 37 18.71 10.15 -0.05
C GLY A 37 17.61 11.21 -0.19
N GLY A 38 17.29 11.91 0.90
CA GLY A 38 16.35 13.04 0.83
C GLY A 38 15.15 12.97 1.77
N GLY A 39 15.11 12.02 2.70
CA GLY A 39 14.13 11.98 3.79
C GLY A 39 13.49 10.62 3.97
N LYS A 40 12.45 10.56 4.82
CA LYS A 40 11.68 9.34 5.06
C LYS A 40 10.73 9.09 3.90
N ASN A 41 10.80 7.89 3.33
CA ASN A 41 9.86 7.46 2.30
C ASN A 41 8.59 6.93 2.95
N VAL A 42 7.45 7.17 2.30
CA VAL A 42 6.16 6.64 2.72
C VAL A 42 5.55 5.89 1.54
N LEU A 43 5.19 4.63 1.76
CA LEU A 43 4.43 3.82 0.82
C LEU A 43 2.99 3.69 1.32
N VAL A 44 2.03 4.08 0.49
CA VAL A 44 0.61 3.87 0.76
C VAL A 44 0.05 2.94 -0.31
N LEU A 45 -0.31 1.72 0.10
CA LEU A 45 -1.00 0.75 -0.74
C LEU A 45 -2.51 0.89 -0.53
N VAL A 46 -3.23 1.30 -1.57
CA VAL A 46 -4.70 1.33 -1.58
C VAL A 46 -5.19 0.14 -2.40
N THR A 47 -5.88 -0.81 -1.76
CA THR A 47 -6.25 -2.08 -2.43
C THR A 47 -7.45 -2.73 -1.78
N ASP A 48 -8.27 -3.44 -2.56
CA ASP A 48 -9.30 -4.36 -2.08
C ASP A 48 -8.73 -5.77 -1.79
N GLY A 49 -7.41 -5.93 -1.90
CA GLY A 49 -6.72 -7.19 -1.67
C GLY A 49 -6.99 -8.26 -2.72
N ARG A 50 -7.58 -7.92 -3.88
CA ARG A 50 -7.86 -8.91 -4.93
C ARG A 50 -6.66 -9.04 -5.85
N ALA A 51 -5.94 -10.16 -5.75
CA ALA A 51 -4.97 -10.54 -6.77
C ALA A 51 -5.71 -10.80 -8.10
N ASN A 52 -5.08 -10.47 -9.22
CA ASN A 52 -5.71 -10.64 -10.54
C ASN A 52 -6.08 -12.12 -10.76
N ALA A 53 -7.36 -12.40 -10.96
CA ALA A 53 -7.92 -13.75 -11.00
C ALA A 53 -7.27 -14.66 -12.05
N LYS A 54 -6.67 -14.09 -13.11
CA LYS A 54 -5.98 -14.87 -14.15
C LYS A 54 -4.74 -15.62 -13.65
N GLU A 55 -4.13 -15.18 -12.56
CA GLU A 55 -2.92 -15.78 -12.01
C GLU A 55 -3.19 -16.74 -10.84
N GLY A 56 -4.42 -16.76 -10.34
CA GLY A 56 -4.83 -17.59 -9.20
C GLY A 56 -3.89 -17.45 -7.98
N ASP A 57 -3.65 -18.56 -7.31
CA ASP A 57 -2.83 -18.62 -6.10
C ASP A 57 -1.38 -18.19 -6.34
N ALA A 58 -0.83 -18.43 -7.53
CA ALA A 58 0.53 -18.00 -7.85
C ALA A 58 0.66 -16.47 -7.83
N GLY A 59 -0.36 -15.76 -8.32
CA GLY A 59 -0.41 -14.29 -8.25
C GLY A 59 -0.46 -13.79 -6.80
N VAL A 60 -1.26 -14.45 -5.96
CA VAL A 60 -1.34 -14.16 -4.51
C VAL A 60 0.04 -14.34 -3.86
N GLN A 61 0.68 -15.49 -4.04
CA GLN A 61 1.98 -15.76 -3.41
C GLN A 61 3.07 -14.78 -3.84
N ARG A 62 3.10 -14.38 -5.13
CA ARG A 62 4.02 -13.34 -5.59
C ARG A 62 3.76 -11.99 -4.95
N ALA A 63 2.49 -11.61 -4.78
CA ALA A 63 2.13 -10.36 -4.11
C ALA A 63 2.57 -10.39 -2.63
N LEU A 64 2.35 -11.51 -1.93
CA LEU A 64 2.79 -11.68 -0.55
C LEU A 64 4.31 -11.66 -0.40
N ARG A 65 5.05 -12.22 -1.36
CA ARG A 65 6.52 -12.15 -1.38
C ARG A 65 7.02 -10.73 -1.62
N ALA A 66 6.44 -10.01 -2.59
CA ALA A 66 6.79 -8.61 -2.83
C ALA A 66 6.48 -7.73 -1.59
N ALA A 67 5.41 -8.05 -0.87
CA ALA A 67 5.05 -7.41 0.40
C ALA A 67 6.13 -7.63 1.48
N GLU A 68 6.72 -8.82 1.59
CA GLU A 68 7.87 -9.07 2.48
C GLU A 68 9.12 -8.30 2.06
N GLU A 69 9.37 -8.15 0.77
CA GLU A 69 10.51 -7.37 0.27
C GLU A 69 10.36 -5.88 0.63
N VAL A 70 9.14 -5.33 0.60
CA VAL A 70 8.85 -3.97 1.08
C VAL A 70 9.19 -3.80 2.56
N ALA A 71 8.94 -4.81 3.40
CA ALA A 71 9.30 -4.77 4.82
C ALA A 71 10.82 -4.62 5.06
N GLY A 72 11.66 -4.96 4.08
CA GLY A 72 13.11 -4.75 4.13
C GLY A 72 13.56 -3.33 3.78
N THR A 73 12.66 -2.45 3.35
CA THR A 73 12.95 -1.05 3.00
C THR A 73 12.88 -0.13 4.22
N GLN A 74 13.40 1.09 4.09
CA GLN A 74 13.29 2.14 5.11
C GLN A 74 11.96 2.90 5.02
N ALA A 75 11.04 2.46 4.17
CA ALA A 75 9.77 3.13 3.97
C ALA A 75 8.80 2.88 5.13
N LEU A 76 8.14 3.94 5.58
CA LEU A 76 6.93 3.77 6.38
C LEU A 76 5.81 3.27 5.47
N SER A 77 5.32 2.07 5.72
CA SER A 77 4.28 1.44 4.90
C SER A 77 2.90 1.54 5.55
N LEU A 78 1.89 1.81 4.72
CA LEU A 78 0.48 1.81 5.08
C LEU A 78 -0.31 1.03 4.04
N VAL A 79 -1.28 0.24 4.51
CA VAL A 79 -2.27 -0.44 3.68
C VAL A 79 -3.64 0.12 4.03
N LEU A 80 -4.32 0.64 3.01
CA LEU A 80 -5.70 1.10 3.05
C LEU A 80 -6.56 0.06 2.33
N ASP A 81 -7.27 -0.76 3.10
CA ASP A 81 -8.19 -1.77 2.60
C ASP A 81 -9.50 -1.13 2.13
N THR A 82 -9.78 -1.28 0.84
CA THR A 82 -10.99 -0.80 0.19
C THR A 82 -12.05 -1.87 0.02
N GLU A 83 -11.84 -3.10 0.50
CA GLU A 83 -12.88 -4.12 0.49
C GLU A 83 -14.01 -3.73 1.45
N HIS A 84 -15.25 -3.79 0.99
CA HIS A 84 -16.43 -3.54 1.81
C HIS A 84 -17.29 -4.81 2.02
N ALA A 85 -16.85 -5.93 1.45
CA ALA A 85 -17.58 -7.20 1.53
C ALA A 85 -17.50 -7.81 2.94
N VAL A 86 -18.56 -8.51 3.34
CA VAL A 86 -18.62 -9.29 4.58
C VAL A 86 -19.05 -10.72 4.24
N PRO A 87 -18.22 -11.75 4.51
CA PRO A 87 -16.86 -11.68 5.07
C PRO A 87 -15.86 -11.06 4.08
N ARG A 88 -14.80 -10.43 4.62
CA ARG A 88 -13.65 -9.97 3.83
C ARG A 88 -12.81 -11.17 3.41
N VAL A 89 -12.41 -11.23 2.15
CA VAL A 89 -11.67 -12.36 1.55
C VAL A 89 -10.41 -11.90 0.81
N GLY A 90 -10.24 -10.59 0.63
CA GLY A 90 -9.04 -10.01 0.07
C GLY A 90 -7.81 -10.22 0.97
N ILE A 91 -6.63 -10.21 0.35
CA ILE A 91 -5.36 -10.42 1.05
C ILE A 91 -4.78 -9.12 1.64
N ALA A 92 -5.52 -8.01 1.68
CA ALA A 92 -5.05 -6.73 2.21
C ALA A 92 -4.52 -6.82 3.67
N PRO A 93 -5.18 -7.53 4.61
CA PRO A 93 -4.64 -7.72 5.96
C PRO A 93 -3.33 -8.50 5.97
N GLU A 94 -3.20 -9.53 5.13
CA GLU A 94 -2.00 -10.35 5.02
C GLU A 94 -0.83 -9.55 4.43
N LEU A 95 -1.09 -8.74 3.39
CA LEU A 95 -0.11 -7.82 2.81
C LEU A 95 0.39 -6.85 3.86
N ALA A 96 -0.50 -6.24 4.63
CA ALA A 96 -0.11 -5.30 5.67
C ALA A 96 0.80 -5.95 6.71
N ARG A 97 0.47 -7.18 7.14
CA ARG A 97 1.31 -7.93 8.08
C ARG A 97 2.69 -8.23 7.50
N ARG A 98 2.77 -8.66 6.24
CA ARG A 98 4.03 -9.00 5.54
C ARG A 98 4.92 -7.77 5.30
N MET A 99 4.30 -6.62 5.05
CA MET A 99 5.00 -5.33 4.83
C MET A 99 5.43 -4.63 6.13
N TYR A 100 5.08 -5.17 7.30
CA TYR A 100 5.10 -4.42 8.57
C TYR A 100 4.39 -3.06 8.46
N ALA A 101 3.33 -3.01 7.67
CA ALA A 101 2.58 -1.80 7.40
C ALA A 101 1.47 -1.59 8.43
N ARG A 102 1.10 -0.33 8.66
CA ARG A 102 -0.15 -0.04 9.36
C ARG A 102 -1.34 -0.34 8.47
N TYR A 103 -2.35 -0.96 9.04
CA TYR A 103 -3.55 -1.40 8.33
C TYR A 103 -4.75 -0.56 8.74
N TYR A 104 -5.48 -0.04 7.76
CA TYR A 104 -6.74 0.68 7.96
C TYR A 104 -7.75 0.26 6.92
N THR A 105 -9.03 0.22 7.29
CA THR A 105 -10.13 0.09 6.33
C THR A 105 -10.67 1.47 5.94
N LEU A 106 -11.39 1.54 4.82
CA LEU A 106 -12.07 2.77 4.41
C LEU A 106 -13.04 3.32 5.48
N GLU A 107 -13.67 2.45 6.27
CA GLU A 107 -14.56 2.89 7.36
C GLU A 107 -13.80 3.60 8.49
N GLN A 108 -12.50 3.32 8.64
CA GLN A 108 -11.63 3.94 9.64
C GLN A 108 -11.02 5.26 9.14
N LEU A 109 -11.17 5.60 7.86
CA LEU A 109 -10.63 6.81 7.24
C LEU A 109 -11.55 8.03 7.40
N SER A 110 -12.05 8.27 8.61
CA SER A 110 -12.63 9.58 8.96
C SER A 110 -11.56 10.68 8.94
N SER A 111 -11.96 11.95 9.01
CA SER A 111 -11.02 13.07 9.13
C SER A 111 -10.05 12.90 10.31
N GLU A 112 -10.51 12.32 11.41
CA GLU A 112 -9.71 11.94 12.57
C GLU A 112 -8.74 10.79 12.28
N GLY A 113 -9.20 9.74 11.58
CA GLY A 113 -8.37 8.59 11.21
C GLY A 113 -7.23 8.94 10.24
N VAL A 114 -7.49 9.85 9.29
CA VAL A 114 -6.43 10.38 8.41
C VAL A 114 -5.42 11.22 9.20
N LEU A 115 -5.87 11.98 10.19
CA LEU A 115 -4.99 12.74 11.09
C LEU A 115 -4.12 11.82 11.94
N GLU A 116 -4.67 10.70 12.41
CA GLU A 116 -3.92 9.68 13.14
C GLU A 116 -2.85 9.03 12.25
N ILE A 117 -3.20 8.67 11.01
CA ILE A 117 -2.27 8.18 9.98
C ILE A 117 -1.09 9.13 9.80
N VAL A 118 -1.37 10.44 9.64
CA VAL A 118 -0.34 11.47 9.44
C VAL A 118 0.48 11.73 10.70
N ARG A 119 -0.11 11.68 11.89
CA ARG A 119 0.64 11.84 13.16
C ARG A 119 1.57 10.67 13.38
N ALA A 120 1.05 9.48 13.18
CA ALA A 120 1.80 8.26 13.40
C ALA A 120 2.91 8.10 12.34
N SER A 121 2.81 8.73 11.16
CA SER A 121 3.90 8.80 10.18
C SER A 121 4.98 9.84 10.52
N ARG A 122 4.61 10.90 11.23
CA ARG A 122 5.53 11.92 11.75
C ARG A 122 6.25 11.51 13.03
N GLY A 123 5.62 10.67 13.86
CA GLY A 123 6.10 10.27 15.19
C GLY A 123 7.18 9.18 15.21
N VAL A 124 7.54 8.58 14.08
CA VAL A 124 8.67 7.63 14.00
C VAL A 124 9.98 8.42 13.92
N SER A 125 10.21 9.33 14.87
CA SER A 125 11.53 9.92 15.12
C SER A 125 11.94 9.47 16.50
N MET A 126 12.70 8.38 16.56
CA MET A 126 13.59 8.09 17.67
C MET A 126 14.75 7.24 17.18
#